data_AF-A0A2S8XX46-F1
#
_entry.id   AF-A0A2S8XX46-F1
#
_cell.length_a   1.000
_cell.length_b   1.000
_cell.length_c   1.000
_cell.angle_alpha   90.00
_cell.angle_beta   90.00
_cell.angle_gamma   90.00
#
_symmetry.space_group_name_H-M   'P 1'
#
loop_
_entity.id
_entity.type
_entity.pdbx_description
1 polymer ?
#
loop_
_entity_poly.entity_id
_entity_poly.type
_entity_poly.pdbx_seq_one_letter_code
_entity_poly.pdbx_strand_id
1 'polypeptide(L)' 'MRLYDYTAYPRKRTDHAIYGEVLADSDRHAKAKVRALCPRCKRIELSVLSEYEPAPPPLGTPPSSERQVDYSDD' A
#
# COMPACT_ATOMS: atom_id res chain seq x y z
N MET A 1 -4.21 6.64 -0.24
CA MET A 1 -2.81 7.06 -0.48
C MET A 1 -1.95 5.80 -0.52
N ARG A 2 -1.15 5.58 -1.57
CA ARG A 2 -0.27 4.40 -1.69
C ARG A 2 1.15 4.73 -1.25
N LEU A 3 1.76 3.79 -0.55
CA LEU A 3 3.12 3.88 -0.04
C LEU A 3 4.01 2.88 -0.77
N TYR A 4 5.18 3.33 -1.23
CA TYR A 4 6.13 2.52 -1.97
C TYR A 4 7.50 2.55 -1.31
N ASP A 5 8.10 1.39 -1.11
CA ASP A 5 9.55 1.29 -0.94
C ASP A 5 10.24 1.37 -2.30
N TYR A 6 11.46 1.90 -2.32
CA TYR A 6 12.27 1.85 -3.53
C TYR A 6 13.61 1.16 -3.29
N THR A 7 14.03 0.41 -4.30
CA THR A 7 15.37 -0.18 -4.38
C THR A 7 16.08 0.37 -5.61
N ALA A 8 17.19 1.05 -5.39
CA ALA A 8 18.00 1.63 -6.45
C ALA A 8 19.25 0.78 -6.70
N TYR A 9 19.42 0.31 -7.95
CA TYR A 9 20.53 -0.55 -8.35
C TYR A 9 21.61 0.26 -9.07
N PRO A 10 22.82 0.37 -8.48
CA PRO A 10 23.94 1.06 -9.10
C PRO A 10 24.35 0.38 -10.42
N ARG A 11 24.93 1.16 -11.34
CA ARG A 11 25.40 0.61 -12.63
C ARG A 11 26.57 -0.35 -12.47
N LYS A 12 27.41 -0.15 -11.44
CA LYS A 12 28.54 -1.04 -11.15
C LYS A 12 28.05 -2.22 -10.32
N ARG A 13 28.43 -3.44 -10.73
CA ARG A 13 28.10 -4.67 -10.00
C ARG A 13 28.80 -4.81 -8.65
N THR A 14 29.80 -3.97 -8.38
CA THR A 14 30.54 -3.93 -7.10
C THR A 14 29.83 -3.12 -6.03
N ASP A 15 28.86 -2.27 -6.41
CA ASP A 15 28.16 -1.40 -5.49
C ASP A 15 26.88 -2.10 -5.00
N HIS A 16 26.59 -1.97 -3.71
CA HIS A 16 25.38 -2.56 -3.11
C HIS A 16 24.11 -1.81 -3.56
N ALA A 17 22.99 -2.54 -3.62
CA ALA A 17 21.68 -1.91 -3.84
C ALA A 17 21.37 -0.95 -2.68
N ILE A 18 20.82 0.22 -3.02
CA ILE A 18 20.46 1.24 -2.04
C ILE A 18 18.96 1.13 -1.81
N TYR A 19 18.59 0.79 -0.58
CA TYR A 19 17.22 0.80 -0.09
C TYR A 19 16.96 2.16 0.56
N GLY A 20 15.81 2.76 0.29
CA GLY A 20 15.46 4.02 0.93
C GLY A 20 13.98 4.13 1.25
N GLU A 21 13.67 5.16 2.04
CA GLU A 21 12.40 5.26 2.76
C GLU A 21 11.17 5.51 1.89
N VAL A 22 10.04 5.14 2.49
CA VAL A 22 8.68 5.18 1.98
C VAL A 22 8.35 6.46 1.19
N LEU A 23 7.99 6.28 -0.07
CA LEU A 23 7.49 7.31 -0.96
C LEU A 23 5.97 7.23 -1.05
N ALA A 24 5.29 8.36 -0.79
CA ALA A 24 3.88 8.47 -1.09
C ALA A 24 3.67 8.73 -2.59
N ASP A 25 2.62 8.16 -3.19
CA ASP A 25 2.22 8.42 -4.59
C ASP A 25 2.09 9.91 -4.90
N SER A 26 1.65 10.69 -3.92
CA SER A 26 1.49 12.14 -4.00
C SER A 26 2.80 12.94 -3.98
N ASP A 27 3.94 12.30 -3.67
CA ASP A 27 5.23 12.99 -3.62
C ASP A 27 5.79 13.19 -5.04
N ARG A 28 5.45 14.34 -5.64
CA ARG A 28 5.93 14.77 -6.96
C ARG A 28 7.46 14.82 -7.07
N HIS A 29 8.18 14.89 -5.95
CA HIS A 29 9.65 14.95 -5.91
C HIS A 29 10.30 13.60 -5.58
N ALA A 30 9.52 12.54 -5.41
CA ALA A 30 9.99 11.18 -5.12
C ALA A 30 11.13 10.75 -6.05
N LYS A 31 10.93 10.86 -7.37
CA LYS A 31 11.94 10.49 -8.37
C LYS A 31 13.22 11.32 -8.26
N ALA A 32 13.12 12.59 -7.89
CA ALA A 32 14.28 13.47 -7.71
C ALA A 32 15.07 13.10 -6.44
N LYS A 33 14.38 12.77 -5.34
CA LYS A 33 14.99 12.29 -4.10
C LYS A 33 15.79 10.99 -4.32
N VAL A 34 15.19 10.01 -5.00
CA VAL A 34 15.88 8.74 -5.34
C VAL A 34 17.10 9.00 -6.22
N ARG A 35 16.98 9.88 -7.22
CA ARG A 35 18.10 10.24 -8.11
C ARG A 35 19.22 10.98 -7.39
N ALA A 36 18.91 11.79 -6.38
CA ALA A 36 19.92 12.46 -5.56
C ALA A 36 20.72 11.46 -4.70
N LEU A 37 20.06 10.42 -4.18
CA LEU A 37 20.69 9.37 -3.38
C LEU A 37 21.55 8.42 -4.23
N CYS A 38 21.15 8.18 -5.47
CA CYS A 38 21.94 7.37 -6.40
C CYS A 38 22.01 7.99 -7.81
N PRO A 39 22.89 8.97 -8.03
CA PRO A 39 22.99 9.67 -9.33
C PRO A 39 23.49 8.77 -10.46
N ARG A 40 24.07 7.60 -10.12
CA ARG A 40 24.62 6.61 -11.06
C ARG A 40 23.84 5.29 -11.10
N CYS A 41 22.63 5.24 -10.52
CA CYS A 41 21.79 4.05 -10.59
C CYS A 41 21.26 3.81 -12.01
N LYS A 42 21.30 2.55 -12.45
CA LYS A 42 20.82 2.13 -13.77
C LYS A 42 19.33 1.76 -13.74
N ARG A 43 18.87 1.22 -12.61
CA ARG A 43 17.50 0.71 -12.43
C ARG A 43 17.00 1.12 -11.05
N ILE A 44 15.73 1.48 -10.97
CA ILE A 44 15.02 1.73 -9.73
C ILE A 44 13.77 0.85 -9.76
N GLU A 45 13.57 0.09 -8.70
CA GLU A 45 12.35 -0.71 -8.48
C GLU A 45 11.52 -0.07 -7.37
N LEU A 46 10.20 -0.14 -7.52
CA LEU A 46 9.24 0.31 -6.52
C LEU A 46 8.44 -0.90 -6.05
N SER A 47 8.42 -1.13 -4.73
CA SER A 47 7.62 -2.18 -4.10
C SER A 47 6.50 -1.53 -3.30
N VAL A 48 5.26 -1.94 -3.53
CA VAL A 48 4.11 -1.41 -2.79
C VAL A 48 4.15 -1.95 -1.37
N LEU A 49 4.30 -1.06 -0.38
CA LEU A 49 4.34 -1.43 1.03
C LEU A 49 2.94 -1.63 1.62
N SER A 50 1.99 -0.85 1.16
CA SER A 50 0.58 -0.99 1.53
C SER A 50 -0.26 -0.34 0.45
N GLU A 51 -1.16 -1.13 -0.13
CA GLU A 51 -2.38 -0.56 -0.68
C GLU A 51 -3.22 -0.11 0.51
N TYR A 52 -3.69 1.14 0.47
CA TYR A 52 -4.76 1.55 1.36
C TYR A 52 -5.98 0.69 1.00
N GLU A 53 -6.21 -0.41 1.73
CA GLU A 53 -7.51 -1.07 1.72
C GLU A 53 -8.49 -0.08 2.35
N PRO A 54 -9.47 0.47 1.60
CA PRO A 54 -10.57 1.15 2.27
C PRO A 54 -11.19 0.11 3.21
N ALA A 55 -11.31 0.45 4.50
CA ALA A 55 -11.99 -0.41 5.45
C ALA A 55 -13.29 -0.93 4.80
N PRO A 56 -13.56 -2.25 4.85
CA PRO A 56 -14.75 -2.79 4.23
C PRO A 56 -15.95 -1.99 4.72
N PRO A 57 -16.91 -1.63 3.84
CA PRO A 57 -18.13 -0.97 4.29
C PRO A 57 -18.70 -1.82 5.43
N PRO A 58 -19.23 -1.21 6.50
CA PRO A 58 -19.73 -1.96 7.65
C PRO A 58 -20.64 -3.05 7.11
N LEU A 59 -20.24 -4.32 7.31
CA LEU A 59 -21.04 -5.49 7.00
C LEU A 59 -22.42 -5.19 7.59
N GLY A 60 -23.42 -5.11 6.72
CA GLY A 60 -24.76 -4.69 7.07
C GLY A 60 -25.15 -5.30 8.40
N THR A 61 -25.63 -4.45 9.30
CA THR A 61 -26.37 -4.88 10.49
C THR A 61 -27.21 -6.09 10.09
N PRO A 62 -27.01 -7.27 10.70
CA PRO A 62 -27.90 -8.39 10.43
C PRO A 62 -29.32 -7.88 10.70
N PRO A 63 -30.31 -8.14 9.82
CA PRO A 63 -31.68 -7.78 10.13
C PRO A 63 -31.99 -8.38 11.51
N SER A 64 -32.36 -7.51 12.45
CA SER A 64 -32.81 -7.89 13.79
C SER A 64 -33.71 -9.11 13.65
N SER A 65 -33.37 -10.18 14.36
CA SER A 65 -34.19 -11.39 14.43
C SER A 65 -35.64 -10.99 14.71
N GLU A 66 -36.47 -11.00 13.67
CA GLU A 66 -37.92 -10.99 13.85
C GLU A 66 -38.27 -12.30 14.55
N ARG A 67 -38.61 -12.17 15.82
CA ARG A 67 -39.14 -13.24 16.66
C ARG A 67 -40.51 -13.59 16.09
N GLN A 68 -40.58 -14.58 15.18
CA GLN A 68 -41.86 -15.17 14.81
C GLN A 68 -42.43 -15.87 16.05
N VAL A 69 -43.57 -15.37 16.53
CA VAL A 69 -44.37 -16.01 17.57
C VAL A 69 -45.55 -16.67 16.85
N ASP A 70 -45.50 -17.99 16.69
CA ASP A 70 -46.62 -18.79 16.22
C ASP A 70 -47.62 -18.92 17.39
N TYR A 71 -48.82 -18.36 17.21
CA TYR A 71 -49.95 -18.66 18.08
C TYR A 71 -50.86 -19.64 17.36
N SER A 72 -50.81 -20.89 17.80
CA SER A 72 -51.83 -21.90 17.51
C SER A 72 -52.41 -22.36 18.86
N ASP A 73 -53.68 -22.05 19.15
CA ASP A 73 -54.45 -22.72 20.20
C ASP A 73 -55.94 -22.81 19.79
N ASP A 74 -56.51 -23.96 20.10
CA ASP A 74 -57.72 -24.66 19.61
C ASP A 74 -59.08 -23.98 19.92
#